data_AF-A0A968C1Q3-F1
#
_entry.id   AF-A0A968C1Q3-F1
#
_cell.length_a   1.000
_cell.length_b   1.000
_cell.length_c   1.000
_cell.angle_alpha   90.00
_cell.angle_beta   90.00
_cell.angle_gamma   90.00
#
_symmetry.space_group_name_H-M   'P 1'
#
loop_
_entity.id
_entity.type
_entity.pdbx_description
1 polymer ?
#
loop_
_entity_poly.entity_id
_entity_poly.type
_entity_poly.pdbx_seq_one_letter_code
_entity_poly.pdbx_strand_id
1 'polypeptide(L)' 'SPAVRPGQVILYNGFEPYMHENWYSQADLEPGHVKHLGFAGGYGHLKYRLFSWQPIPADRAVRVDLEKVG' A
#
# COMPACT_ATOMS: atom_id res chain seq x y z
N SER A 1 -20.45 -2.84 -3.47
CA SER A 1 -21.09 -3.89 -2.65
C SER A 1 -21.73 -3.23 -1.42
N PRO A 2 -22.93 -3.64 -0.98
CA PRO A 2 -23.57 -3.08 0.22
C PRO A 2 -22.76 -3.23 1.52
N ALA A 3 -21.80 -4.16 1.56
CA ALA A 3 -20.93 -4.38 2.72
C ALA A 3 -19.75 -3.41 2.84
N VAL A 4 -19.50 -2.58 1.81
CA VAL A 4 -18.36 -1.65 1.79
C VAL A 4 -18.81 -0.28 2.32
N ARG A 5 -18.01 0.31 3.21
CA ARG A 5 -18.27 1.64 3.76
C ARG A 5 -18.29 2.70 2.63
N PRO A 6 -19.24 3.65 2.62
CA PRO A 6 -19.21 4.78 1.68
C PRO A 6 -17.89 5.57 1.74
N GLY A 7 -17.36 5.95 0.57
CA GLY A 7 -16.07 6.64 0.44
C GLY A 7 -14.84 5.72 0.55
N GLN A 8 -15.04 4.41 0.61
CA GLN A 8 -13.98 3.41 0.58
C GLN A 8 -14.09 2.55 -0.68
N VAL A 9 -12.95 2.27 -1.30
CA VAL A 9 -12.81 1.23 -2.31
C VAL A 9 -11.79 0.21 -1.85
N ILE A 10 -12.07 -1.04 -2.21
CA ILE A 10 -11.26 -2.20 -1.85
C ILE A 10 -10.91 -2.90 -3.15
N LEU A 11 -9.62 -2.88 -3.49
CA LEU A 11 -9.02 -3.75 -4.49
C LEU A 11 -8.34 -4.89 -3.74
N TYR A 12 -8.66 -6.14 -4.11
CA TYR A 12 -8.00 -7.29 -3.52
C TYR A 12 -6.58 -7.38 -4.04
N ASN A 13 -5.62 -7.52 -3.13
CA ASN A 13 -4.21 -7.63 -3.47
C ASN A 13 -3.90 -8.91 -4.23
N GLY A 14 -2.91 -8.85 -5.13
CA GLY A 14 -2.37 -10.01 -5.84
C GLY A 14 -2.96 -10.26 -7.23
N PHE A 15 -3.65 -9.29 -7.83
CA PHE A 15 -3.89 -9.31 -9.28
C PHE A 15 -2.59 -9.01 -10.02
N GLU A 16 -2.27 -9.85 -11.00
CA GLU A 16 -1.12 -9.63 -11.86
C GLU A 16 -1.42 -8.57 -12.93
N PRO A 17 -0.44 -7.79 -13.38
CA PRO A 17 -0.66 -6.70 -14.33
C PRO A 17 -1.36 -7.12 -15.63
N TYR A 18 -1.06 -8.33 -16.13
CA TYR A 18 -1.69 -8.86 -17.35
C TYR A 18 -3.18 -9.18 -17.19
N MET A 19 -3.70 -9.23 -15.95
CA MET A 19 -5.12 -9.42 -15.66
C MET A 19 -5.90 -8.11 -15.81
N HIS A 20 -5.21 -6.98 -15.97
CA HIS A 20 -5.81 -5.65 -16.15
C HIS A 20 -5.54 -5.10 -17.54
N GLU A 21 -6.45 -4.24 -18.01
CA GLU A 21 -6.23 -3.49 -19.24
C GLU A 21 -5.00 -2.59 -19.11
N ASN A 22 -4.28 -2.40 -20.22
CA ASN A 22 -3.07 -1.58 -20.30
C ASN A 22 -1.94 -2.00 -19.34
N TRP A 23 -1.97 -3.23 -18.81
CA TRP A 23 -0.94 -3.75 -17.89
C TRP A 23 -0.82 -2.96 -16.58
N TYR A 24 -1.90 -2.32 -16.13
CA TYR A 24 -1.89 -1.62 -14.85
C TYR A 24 -1.84 -2.57 -13.65
N SER A 25 -1.15 -2.15 -12.60
CA SER A 25 -1.04 -2.86 -11.33
C SER A 25 -1.62 -2.05 -10.18
N GLN A 26 -2.10 -2.74 -9.15
CA GLN A 26 -2.41 -2.09 -7.87
C GLN A 26 -1.19 -1.33 -7.32
N ALA A 27 0.02 -1.87 -7.51
CA ALA A 27 1.25 -1.27 -7.03
C ALA A 27 1.52 0.13 -7.63
N ASP A 28 0.96 0.44 -8.81
CA ASP A 28 1.12 1.73 -9.46
C ASP A 28 0.39 2.86 -8.72
N LEU A 29 -0.59 2.53 -7.87
CA LEU A 29 -1.35 3.49 -7.05
C LEU A 29 -0.66 3.77 -5.71
N GLU A 30 0.24 2.91 -5.25
CA GLU A 30 0.81 2.95 -3.91
C GLU A 30 2.10 3.79 -3.90
N PRO A 31 2.15 4.94 -3.19
CA PRO A 31 3.32 5.83 -3.21
C PRO A 31 4.52 5.29 -2.41
N GLY A 32 4.41 4.12 -1.78
CA GLY A 32 5.46 3.52 -0.96
C GLY A 32 5.81 4.32 0.30
N HIS A 33 4.85 5.06 0.88
CA HIS A 33 5.12 5.91 2.04
C HIS A 33 5.57 5.09 3.26
N VAL A 34 6.69 5.51 3.87
CA VAL A 34 7.26 4.86 5.04
C VAL A 34 7.09 5.74 6.27
N LYS A 35 6.64 5.15 7.38
CA LYS A 35 6.64 5.84 8.67
C LYS A 35 8.07 6.11 9.14
N HIS A 36 8.40 7.38 9.38
CA HIS A 36 9.73 7.81 9.80
C HIS A 36 10.31 7.05 11.01
N LEU A 37 9.46 6.59 11.94
CA LEU A 37 9.87 5.76 13.08
C LEU A 37 10.61 4.49 12.67
N GLY A 38 10.31 3.91 11.50
CA GLY A 38 10.99 2.73 10.97
C GLY A 38 12.48 2.96 10.65
N PHE A 39 12.93 4.22 10.59
CA PHE A 39 14.34 4.58 10.44
C PHE A 39 15.07 4.80 11.76
N ALA A 40 14.37 4.82 12.91
CA ALA A 40 15.05 5.00 14.19
C ALA A 40 15.97 3.81 14.47
N GLY A 41 17.17 4.09 14.98
CA GLY A 41 18.17 3.07 15.28
C GLY A 41 19.05 3.49 16.45
N GLY A 42 19.76 2.52 17.04
CA GLY A 42 20.73 2.78 18.12
C GLY A 42 20.09 2.94 19.51
N TYR A 43 18.79 2.73 19.65
CA TYR A 43 18.08 2.81 20.94
C TYR A 43 17.61 1.44 21.43
N GLY A 44 18.43 0.77 22.25
CA GLY A 44 18.07 -0.49 22.89
C GLY A 44 17.67 -1.59 21.89
N HIS A 45 16.37 -1.89 21.84
CA HIS A 45 15.80 -2.91 20.95
C HIS A 45 15.50 -2.41 19.52
N LEU A 46 15.57 -1.10 19.28
CA LEU A 46 15.37 -0.48 17.97
C LEU A 46 16.64 -0.64 17.12
N LYS A 47 16.79 -1.81 16.52
CA LYS A 47 17.95 -2.18 15.70
C LYS A 47 17.47 -2.86 14.43
N TYR A 48 17.97 -2.40 13.29
CA TYR A 48 17.68 -3.03 12.01
C TYR A 48 17.97 -4.53 12.02
N ARG A 49 16.99 -5.32 11.59
CA ARG A 49 17.12 -6.75 11.30
C ARG A 49 16.31 -7.04 10.04
N LEU A 50 16.79 -7.97 9.22
CA LEU A 50 16.17 -8.25 7.90
C LEU A 50 14.67 -8.54 7.95
N PHE A 51 14.17 -9.15 9.03
CA PHE A 51 12.74 -9.44 9.23
C PHE A 51 12.14 -8.75 10.46
N SER A 52 12.83 -7.76 11.03
CA SER A 52 12.36 -7.05 12.22
C SER A 52 12.94 -5.65 12.30
N TRP A 53 12.11 -4.66 12.64
CA TRP A 53 12.53 -3.27 12.81
C TRP A 53 13.22 -2.70 11.56
N GLN A 54 12.46 -2.58 10.47
CA GLN A 54 12.93 -2.01 9.22
C GLN A 54 11.93 -0.97 8.68
N PRO A 55 12.37 -0.08 7.79
CA PRO A 55 11.49 0.75 6.97
C PRO A 55 10.59 -0.15 6.10
N ILE A 56 9.28 -0.14 6.35
CA ILE A 56 8.30 -0.90 5.55
C ILE A 56 7.30 0.10 4.95
N PRO A 57 7.05 0.06 3.64
CA PRO A 57 6.02 0.89 3.02
C PRO A 57 4.63 0.49 3.52
N ALA A 58 3.78 1.49 3.77
CA ALA A 58 2.38 1.28 4.06
C ALA A 58 1.57 1.31 2.76
N ASP A 59 0.83 0.23 2.51
CA ASP A 59 -0.03 -0.01 1.35
C ASP A 59 -1.52 0.28 1.64
N ARG A 60 -1.81 0.85 2.82
CA ARG A 60 -3.15 1.26 3.27
C ARG A 60 -3.16 2.75 3.54
N ALA A 61 -4.37 3.33 3.52
CA ALA A 61 -4.60 4.78 3.59
C ALA A 61 -4.12 5.58 2.37
N VAL A 62 -3.95 4.90 1.23
CA VAL A 62 -3.83 5.55 -0.09
C VAL A 62 -5.21 6.10 -0.48
N ARG A 63 -5.25 7.36 -0.91
CA ARG A 63 -6.45 8.02 -1.44
C ARG A 63 -6.33 8.10 -2.95
N VAL A 64 -7.43 7.79 -3.63
CA VAL A 64 -7.54 7.83 -5.08
C VAL A 64 -8.84 8.52 -5.46
N ASP A 65 -8.83 9.20 -6.60
CA ASP A 65 -10.04 9.64 -7.27
C ASP A 65 -10.55 8.51 -8.16
N LEU A 66 -11.87 8.45 -8.36
CA LEU A 66 -12.51 7.40 -9.13
C LEU A 66 -13.48 8.01 -10.13
N GLU A 67 -13.40 7.51 -11.34
CA GLU A 67 -14.34 7.82 -12.41
C GLU A 67 -14.85 6.53 -13.05
N LYS A 68 -16.04 6.62 -13.65
CA LYS A 68 -16.56 5.53 -14.45
C LYS A 68 -15.80 5.53 -15.78
N VAL A 69 -15.27 4.38 -16.15
CA VAL A 69 -14.75 4.16 -17.51
C VAL A 69 -15.91 4.34 -18.50
N GLY A 70 -15.68 5.11 -19.57
CA GLY A 70 -16.67 5.63 -20.53
C GLY A 70 -17.84 4.70 -20.86
#